data_AF-A0A958BBX0-F1
#
_entry.id   AF-A0A958BBX0-F1
#
_cell.length_a   1.000
_cell.length_b   1.000
_cell.length_c   1.000
_cell.angle_alpha   90.00
_cell.angle_beta   90.00
_cell.angle_gamma   90.00
#
_symmetry.space_group_name_H-M   'P 1'
#
loop_
_entity.id
_entity.type
_entity.pdbx_description
1 polymer ?
#
loop_
_entity_poly.entity_id
_entity_poly.type
_entity_poly.pdbx_seq_one_letter_code
_entity_poly.pdbx_strand_id
1 'polypeptide(L)'
;ADVDGDGDLDILGAADVADDITWWENDGSQNFTEHTIDGGFDGANDIAAADVDGDGDMDVLGTGEYIDGITWWENDGSQNFSEHTITEAFDRVQALYTADVDGDGDLDVLGAAFNDDEIAVWYNVVPEIAVAGNGTEISNGDTSPTTADDTDFDNVTLGDTLTHTFTISNNGTSATDDLILSGSSAITLSNGTAFTVTQPAST
;
A
#
# COMPACT_ATOMS: atom_id res chain seq x y z
N ALA A 1 13.76 -7.19 -6.99
CA ALA A 1 13.28 -6.72 -5.68
C ALA A 1 13.52 -7.82 -4.67
N ASP A 2 13.23 -7.65 -3.39
CA ASP A 2 13.21 -8.77 -2.43
C ASP A 2 11.76 -9.25 -2.39
N VAL A 3 11.43 -10.29 -3.18
CA VAL A 3 10.02 -10.68 -3.41
C VAL A 3 9.51 -11.63 -2.33
N ASP A 4 10.39 -12.43 -1.73
CA ASP A 4 10.05 -13.34 -0.64
C ASP A 4 10.37 -12.78 0.76
N GLY A 5 10.99 -11.60 0.84
CA GLY A 5 11.27 -10.90 2.09
C GLY A 5 12.43 -11.52 2.89
N ASP A 6 13.29 -12.31 2.26
CA ASP A 6 14.39 -13.01 2.92
C ASP A 6 15.65 -12.13 3.13
N GLY A 7 15.64 -10.93 2.55
CA GLY A 7 16.68 -9.92 2.68
C GLY A 7 17.70 -9.92 1.55
N ASP A 8 17.50 -10.75 0.52
CA ASP A 8 18.32 -10.76 -0.67
C ASP A 8 17.61 -10.13 -1.89
N LEU A 9 18.35 -9.93 -2.99
CA LEU A 9 17.77 -9.30 -4.19
C LEU A 9 17.49 -10.35 -5.26
N ASP A 10 16.22 -10.45 -5.60
CA ASP A 10 15.70 -11.24 -6.71
C ASP A 10 15.62 -10.46 -8.02
N ILE A 11 15.32 -11.21 -9.09
CA ILE A 11 15.12 -10.69 -10.44
C ILE A 11 13.67 -10.92 -10.87
N LEU A 12 13.09 -9.89 -11.48
CA LEU A 12 11.83 -9.98 -12.20
C LEU A 12 12.09 -9.95 -13.71
N GLY A 13 11.27 -10.66 -14.48
CA GLY A 13 11.36 -10.74 -15.93
C GLY A 13 9.99 -10.61 -16.60
N ALA A 14 9.91 -9.72 -17.58
CA ALA A 14 8.82 -9.66 -18.56
C ALA A 14 9.35 -10.12 -19.92
N ALA A 15 8.68 -11.09 -20.54
CA ALA A 15 9.13 -11.73 -21.77
C ALA A 15 8.10 -11.62 -22.90
N ASP A 16 8.21 -10.57 -23.70
CA ASP A 16 7.36 -10.26 -24.88
C ASP A 16 7.03 -11.46 -25.78
N VAL A 17 8.02 -12.28 -26.16
CA VAL A 17 7.78 -13.41 -27.09
C VAL A 17 7.27 -14.67 -26.40
N ALA A 18 7.53 -14.82 -25.11
CA ALA A 18 7.09 -15.99 -24.35
C ALA A 18 5.73 -15.77 -23.68
N ASP A 19 5.28 -14.51 -23.61
CA ASP A 19 4.09 -14.07 -22.88
C ASP A 19 4.19 -14.37 -21.37
N ASP A 20 5.40 -14.27 -20.80
CA ASP A 20 5.68 -14.66 -19.43
C ASP A 20 6.03 -13.46 -18.54
N ILE A 21 5.50 -13.48 -17.32
CA ILE A 21 5.92 -12.70 -16.16
C ILE A 21 6.54 -13.69 -15.16
N THR A 22 7.81 -13.47 -14.85
CA THR A 22 8.63 -14.40 -14.06
C THR A 22 9.33 -13.71 -12.91
N TRP A 23 9.52 -14.46 -11.83
CA TRP A 23 10.36 -14.12 -10.70
C TRP A 23 11.45 -15.18 -10.55
N TRP A 24 12.68 -14.73 -10.31
CA TRP A 24 13.83 -15.58 -10.09
C TRP A 24 14.33 -15.37 -8.66
N GLU A 25 13.94 -16.28 -7.77
CA GLU A 25 14.30 -16.31 -6.35
C GLU A 25 15.79 -16.58 -6.20
N ASN A 26 16.50 -15.71 -5.51
CA ASN A 26 17.90 -15.89 -5.16
C ASN A 26 18.03 -16.55 -3.78
N ASP A 27 18.98 -17.46 -3.62
CA ASP A 27 19.19 -18.23 -2.38
C ASP A 27 20.25 -17.63 -1.42
N GLY A 28 20.51 -16.34 -1.55
CA GLY A 28 21.58 -15.58 -0.89
C GLY A 28 22.97 -15.86 -1.45
N SER A 29 23.10 -16.79 -2.39
CA SER A 29 24.37 -17.24 -2.99
C SER A 29 24.41 -17.06 -4.51
N GLN A 30 23.47 -16.30 -5.09
CA GLN A 30 23.33 -16.05 -6.53
C GLN A 30 22.98 -17.32 -7.32
N ASN A 31 22.35 -18.32 -6.68
CA ASN A 31 21.65 -19.37 -7.39
C ASN A 31 20.19 -18.96 -7.50
N PHE A 32 19.66 -19.00 -8.72
CA PHE A 32 18.33 -18.52 -9.02
C PHE A 32 17.36 -19.66 -9.35
N THR A 33 16.19 -19.66 -8.72
CA THR A 33 15.07 -20.56 -9.04
C THR A 33 13.98 -19.76 -9.74
N GLU A 34 13.60 -20.19 -10.94
CA GLU A 34 12.56 -19.54 -11.75
C GLU A 34 11.16 -19.96 -11.28
N HIS A 35 10.30 -18.95 -11.07
CA HIS A 35 8.87 -19.07 -10.79
C HIS A 35 8.09 -18.26 -11.83
N THR A 36 7.06 -18.87 -12.40
CA THR A 36 6.14 -18.19 -13.31
C THR A 36 4.99 -17.60 -12.51
N ILE A 37 4.81 -16.27 -12.61
CA ILE A 37 3.68 -15.55 -12.00
C ILE A 37 2.49 -15.60 -12.97
N ASP A 38 2.73 -15.25 -14.23
CA ASP A 38 1.78 -15.38 -15.34
C ASP A 38 2.51 -15.93 -16.57
N GLY A 39 1.91 -16.91 -17.26
CA GLY A 39 2.47 -17.53 -18.46
C GLY A 39 1.61 -17.33 -19.71
N GLY A 40 0.75 -16.31 -19.72
CA GLY A 40 -0.08 -15.92 -20.86
C GLY A 40 -0.26 -14.41 -21.00
N PHE A 41 0.69 -13.63 -20.51
CA PHE A 41 0.67 -12.17 -20.50
C PHE A 41 1.20 -11.61 -21.83
N ASP A 42 0.29 -11.48 -22.80
CA ASP A 42 0.61 -11.21 -24.21
C ASP A 42 1.45 -9.94 -24.42
N GLY A 43 2.66 -10.13 -24.94
CA GLY A 43 3.58 -9.03 -25.25
C GLY A 43 4.16 -8.31 -24.03
N ALA A 44 4.34 -9.01 -22.91
CA ALA A 44 4.95 -8.50 -21.67
C ALA A 44 6.17 -7.56 -21.96
N ASN A 45 6.07 -6.28 -21.57
CA ASN A 45 7.04 -5.25 -22.01
C ASN A 45 7.76 -4.52 -20.87
N ASP A 46 7.08 -4.27 -19.74
CA ASP A 46 7.67 -3.61 -18.58
C ASP A 46 7.16 -4.29 -17.30
N ILE A 47 7.99 -4.21 -16.25
CA ILE A 47 7.73 -4.88 -14.98
C ILE A 47 8.32 -4.07 -13.84
N ALA A 48 7.54 -3.95 -12.76
CA ALA A 48 7.96 -3.29 -11.54
C ALA A 48 7.59 -4.15 -10.33
N ALA A 49 8.28 -3.90 -9.22
CA ALA A 49 7.93 -4.46 -7.92
C ALA A 49 7.73 -3.31 -6.95
N ALA A 50 6.64 -3.36 -6.19
CA ALA A 50 6.29 -2.40 -5.16
C ALA A 50 5.33 -3.08 -4.19
N ASP A 51 5.35 -2.65 -2.94
CA ASP A 51 4.27 -2.95 -1.98
C ASP A 51 3.08 -2.05 -2.36
N VAL A 52 2.19 -2.56 -3.21
CA VAL A 52 1.12 -1.75 -3.80
C VAL A 52 -0.04 -1.63 -2.84
N ASP A 53 -0.30 -2.60 -1.97
CA ASP A 53 -1.40 -2.52 -1.02
C ASP A 53 -1.02 -2.08 0.41
N GLY A 54 0.28 -1.86 0.65
CA GLY A 54 0.80 -1.37 1.93
C GLY A 54 0.82 -2.43 3.03
N ASP A 55 0.67 -3.72 2.70
CA ASP A 55 0.67 -4.80 3.67
C ASP A 55 2.09 -5.25 4.09
N GLY A 56 3.10 -4.77 3.37
CA GLY A 56 4.52 -5.02 3.62
C GLY A 56 5.12 -6.11 2.75
N ASP A 57 4.33 -6.77 1.92
CA ASP A 57 4.76 -7.78 0.97
C ASP A 57 5.05 -7.14 -0.41
N MET A 58 6.03 -7.67 -1.12
CA MET A 58 6.44 -7.11 -2.40
C MET A 58 5.59 -7.69 -3.53
N ASP A 59 4.75 -6.84 -4.13
CA ASP A 59 3.93 -7.20 -5.28
C ASP A 59 4.66 -7.03 -6.61
N VAL A 60 4.00 -7.50 -7.68
CA VAL A 60 4.48 -7.35 -9.05
C VAL A 60 3.47 -6.58 -9.90
N LEU A 61 3.95 -5.61 -10.68
CA LEU A 61 3.18 -4.86 -11.66
C LEU A 61 3.74 -5.13 -13.05
N GLY A 62 2.87 -5.25 -14.04
CA GLY A 62 3.30 -5.48 -15.42
C GLY A 62 2.40 -4.83 -16.47
N THR A 63 2.99 -4.60 -17.63
CA THR A 63 2.31 -4.13 -18.84
C THR A 63 2.69 -5.01 -20.03
N GLY A 64 1.83 -5.06 -21.05
CA GLY A 64 2.12 -5.75 -22.30
C GLY A 64 1.79 -4.89 -23.53
N GLU A 65 2.42 -5.22 -24.66
CA GLU A 65 2.20 -4.53 -25.93
C GLU A 65 0.83 -4.86 -26.56
N TYR A 66 0.25 -6.00 -26.21
CA TYR A 66 -0.99 -6.51 -26.82
C TYR A 66 -2.16 -6.64 -25.84
N ILE A 67 -1.97 -6.18 -24.60
CA ILE A 67 -3.02 -6.03 -23.61
C ILE A 67 -3.27 -4.54 -23.37
N ASP A 68 -4.47 -4.21 -22.91
CA ASP A 68 -4.80 -2.86 -22.50
C ASP A 68 -4.51 -2.68 -21.01
N GLY A 69 -3.82 -1.60 -20.65
CA GLY A 69 -3.65 -1.13 -19.28
C GLY A 69 -2.50 -1.75 -18.49
N ILE A 70 -2.72 -1.92 -17.18
CA ILE A 70 -1.72 -2.31 -16.18
C ILE A 70 -2.31 -3.41 -15.30
N THR A 71 -1.55 -4.48 -15.13
CA THR A 71 -1.90 -5.61 -14.26
C THR A 71 -1.03 -5.60 -13.01
N TRP A 72 -1.65 -5.93 -11.88
CA TRP A 72 -1.04 -6.07 -10.57
C TRP A 72 -1.23 -7.51 -10.10
N TRP A 73 -0.16 -8.14 -9.64
CA TRP A 73 -0.18 -9.42 -8.97
C TRP A 73 0.18 -9.21 -7.50
N GLU A 74 -0.85 -9.23 -6.66
CA GLU A 74 -0.78 -9.10 -5.18
C GLU A 74 -0.15 -10.35 -4.59
N ASN A 75 0.89 -10.19 -3.77
CA ASN A 75 1.60 -11.25 -3.09
C ASN A 75 1.08 -11.41 -1.66
N ASP A 76 0.50 -12.57 -1.33
CA ASP A 76 -0.07 -12.83 0.01
C ASP A 76 0.96 -13.06 1.15
N GLY A 77 2.20 -12.61 0.97
CA GLY A 77 3.35 -12.86 1.86
C GLY A 77 3.84 -14.30 1.88
N SER A 78 3.22 -15.19 1.10
CA SER A 78 3.61 -16.59 0.93
C SER A 78 3.88 -16.93 -0.54
N GLN A 79 4.18 -15.91 -1.35
CA GLN A 79 4.46 -16.00 -2.78
C GLN A 79 3.30 -16.60 -3.59
N ASN A 80 2.05 -16.49 -3.10
CA ASN A 80 0.87 -16.78 -3.91
C ASN A 80 0.36 -15.46 -4.48
N PHE A 81 0.33 -15.39 -5.81
CA PHE A 81 -0.02 -14.18 -6.53
C PHE A 81 -1.50 -14.17 -6.94
N SER A 82 -2.21 -13.09 -6.60
CA SER A 82 -3.57 -12.82 -7.05
C SER A 82 -3.58 -11.72 -8.10
N GLU A 83 -4.14 -12.00 -9.27
CA GLU A 83 -4.18 -11.03 -10.39
C GLU A 83 -5.32 -10.02 -10.22
N HIS A 84 -4.97 -8.75 -10.38
CA HIS A 84 -5.87 -7.60 -10.38
C HIS A 84 -5.59 -6.69 -11.58
N THR A 85 -6.65 -6.06 -12.07
CA THR A 85 -6.53 -5.07 -13.15
C THR A 85 -6.63 -3.67 -12.55
N ILE A 86 -5.55 -2.89 -12.65
CA ILE A 86 -5.57 -1.48 -12.24
C ILE A 86 -6.38 -0.66 -13.25
N THR A 87 -6.19 -0.95 -14.53
CA THR A 87 -6.92 -0.30 -15.62
C THR A 87 -6.91 -1.15 -16.87
N GLU A 88 -7.90 -0.96 -17.74
CA GLU A 88 -7.95 -1.46 -19.13
C GLU A 88 -8.07 -0.29 -20.12
N ALA A 89 -7.86 0.95 -19.66
CA ALA A 89 -8.23 2.14 -20.43
C ALA A 89 -7.14 2.63 -21.39
N PHE A 90 -5.93 2.05 -21.33
CA PHE A 90 -4.75 2.54 -22.02
C PHE A 90 -4.19 1.50 -22.98
N ASP A 91 -4.09 1.87 -24.26
CA ASP A 91 -3.48 1.03 -25.28
C ASP A 91 -1.95 1.16 -25.20
N ARG A 92 -1.29 0.02 -24.92
CA ARG A 92 0.17 -0.13 -24.90
C ARG A 92 0.87 0.81 -23.92
N VAL A 93 0.78 0.49 -22.63
CA VAL A 93 1.56 1.15 -21.58
C VAL A 93 3.03 0.74 -21.71
N GLN A 94 3.94 1.71 -21.93
CA GLN A 94 5.35 1.44 -22.20
C GLN A 94 6.25 1.56 -20.98
N ALA A 95 5.81 2.27 -19.96
CA ALA A 95 6.58 2.50 -18.75
C ALA A 95 5.67 2.51 -17.54
N LEU A 96 6.10 1.80 -16.50
CA LEU A 96 5.52 1.81 -15.16
C LEU A 96 6.42 2.56 -14.19
N TYR A 97 5.79 3.26 -13.26
CA TYR A 97 6.47 3.82 -12.11
C TYR A 97 5.55 3.84 -10.90
N THR A 98 6.09 3.63 -9.71
CA THR A 98 5.34 3.75 -8.46
C THR A 98 5.92 4.84 -7.58
N ALA A 99 5.05 5.64 -6.98
CA ALA A 99 5.40 6.70 -6.04
C ALA A 99 4.15 7.20 -5.32
N ASP A 100 4.31 7.63 -4.07
CA ASP A 100 3.31 8.45 -3.38
C ASP A 100 3.25 9.85 -4.05
N VAL A 101 2.22 10.09 -4.87
CA VAL A 101 2.05 11.31 -5.67
C VAL A 101 1.20 12.34 -4.94
N ASP A 102 0.22 11.92 -4.16
CA ASP A 102 -0.68 12.83 -3.43
C ASP A 102 -0.30 13.11 -1.98
N GLY A 103 0.67 12.36 -1.44
CA GLY A 103 1.25 12.55 -0.12
C GLY A 103 0.47 11.89 1.01
N ASP A 104 -0.37 10.89 0.70
CA ASP A 104 -1.14 10.13 1.69
C ASP A 104 -0.34 9.00 2.35
N GLY A 105 0.83 8.67 1.78
CA GLY A 105 1.75 7.67 2.30
C GLY A 105 1.64 6.31 1.61
N ASP A 106 0.67 6.13 0.72
CA ASP A 106 0.50 4.92 -0.09
C ASP A 106 1.19 5.08 -1.46
N LEU A 107 1.65 3.97 -2.04
CA LEU A 107 2.28 4.02 -3.36
C LEU A 107 1.24 4.07 -4.48
N ASP A 108 1.23 5.15 -5.25
CA ASP A 108 0.43 5.25 -6.47
C ASP A 108 1.12 4.58 -7.65
N VAL A 109 0.32 4.18 -8.65
CA VAL A 109 0.82 3.62 -9.90
C VAL A 109 0.72 4.65 -11.02
N LEU A 110 1.80 4.84 -11.77
CA LEU A 110 1.87 5.72 -12.92
C LEU A 110 2.15 4.91 -14.19
N GLY A 111 1.40 5.21 -15.25
CA GLY A 111 1.57 4.60 -16.56
C GLY A 111 1.75 5.65 -17.65
N ALA A 112 2.69 5.40 -18.57
CA ALA A 112 2.83 6.18 -19.80
C ALA A 112 2.36 5.35 -21.00
N ALA A 113 1.23 5.74 -21.59
CA ALA A 113 0.64 5.07 -22.74
C ALA A 113 1.23 5.58 -24.05
N PHE A 114 1.73 4.67 -24.89
CA PHE A 114 2.37 5.05 -26.15
C PHE A 114 1.37 5.41 -27.25
N ASN A 115 0.25 4.69 -27.34
CA ASN A 115 -0.72 4.90 -28.40
C ASN A 115 -1.71 6.05 -28.08
N ASP A 116 -1.93 6.34 -26.80
CA ASP A 116 -2.87 7.37 -26.35
C ASP A 116 -2.24 8.75 -26.10
N ASP A 117 -0.91 8.89 -26.24
CA ASP A 117 -0.15 10.12 -25.95
C ASP A 117 -0.45 10.68 -24.53
N GLU A 118 -0.73 9.81 -23.56
CA GLU A 118 -1.22 10.15 -22.22
C GLU A 118 -0.35 9.53 -21.11
N ILE A 119 -0.22 10.28 -20.00
CA ILE A 119 0.33 9.78 -18.73
C ILE A 119 -0.83 9.81 -17.73
N ALA A 120 -1.08 8.68 -17.07
CA ALA A 120 -2.09 8.56 -16.03
C ALA A 120 -1.48 8.13 -14.70
N VAL A 121 -2.17 8.51 -13.63
CA VAL A 121 -1.86 8.15 -12.24
C VAL A 121 -3.10 7.49 -11.68
N TRP A 122 -2.91 6.32 -11.08
CA TRP A 122 -3.91 5.62 -10.29
C TRP A 122 -3.50 5.73 -8.84
N TYR A 123 -4.28 6.53 -8.12
CA TYR A 123 -4.11 6.65 -6.69
C TYR A 123 -4.46 5.32 -6.05
N ASN A 124 -3.56 4.83 -5.22
CA ASN A 124 -3.87 3.65 -4.43
C ASN A 124 -4.93 4.00 -3.38
N VAL A 125 -5.73 3.02 -2.98
CA VAL A 125 -6.93 3.25 -2.19
C VAL A 125 -7.08 2.25 -1.05
N VAL A 126 -5.97 1.86 -0.45
CA VAL A 126 -5.93 0.85 0.60
C VAL A 126 -6.56 1.35 1.89
N PRO A 127 -7.00 0.45 2.79
CA PRO A 127 -7.61 0.82 4.06
C PRO A 127 -6.59 1.50 4.98
N GLU A 128 -6.43 2.82 4.85
CA GLU A 128 -5.48 3.54 5.71
C GLU A 128 -6.09 3.91 7.06
N ILE A 129 -5.36 3.61 8.14
CA ILE A 129 -5.73 3.95 9.51
C ILE A 129 -5.18 5.34 9.85
N ALA A 130 -6.01 6.36 9.59
CA ALA A 130 -5.69 7.70 10.03
C ALA A 130 -5.95 7.90 11.54
N VAL A 131 -5.05 8.60 12.20
CA VAL A 131 -5.22 9.09 13.57
C VAL A 131 -5.23 10.61 13.56
N ALA A 132 -6.26 11.23 14.14
CA ALA A 132 -6.37 12.67 14.22
C ALA A 132 -6.62 13.16 15.65
N GLY A 133 -5.87 14.15 16.11
CA GLY A 133 -6.13 14.88 17.36
C GLY A 133 -6.56 16.32 17.07
N ASN A 134 -7.47 16.89 17.86
CA ASN A 134 -8.11 18.18 17.57
C ASN A 134 -8.72 18.30 16.14
N GLY A 135 -9.01 17.18 15.48
CA GLY A 135 -9.45 17.14 14.08
C GLY A 135 -8.35 17.37 13.04
N THR A 136 -7.09 17.44 13.46
CA THR A 136 -5.90 17.47 12.61
C THR A 136 -5.28 16.08 12.59
N GLU A 137 -4.98 15.57 11.40
CA GLU A 137 -4.28 14.29 11.24
C GLU A 137 -2.86 14.34 11.82
N ILE A 138 -2.49 13.27 12.52
CA ILE A 138 -1.18 13.07 13.12
C ILE A 138 -0.43 12.14 12.16
N SER A 139 0.59 12.67 11.50
CA SER A 139 1.36 11.91 10.51
C SER A 139 2.08 10.70 11.13
N ASN A 140 2.19 9.62 10.36
CA ASN A 140 2.99 8.47 10.74
C ASN A 140 4.44 8.89 11.07
N GLY A 141 4.98 8.38 12.18
CA GLY A 141 6.31 8.72 12.65
C GLY A 141 6.46 10.13 13.23
N ASP A 142 5.37 10.87 13.47
CA ASP A 142 5.47 12.15 14.16
C ASP A 142 6.05 11.97 15.58
N THR A 143 7.06 12.78 15.86
CA THR A 143 7.80 12.81 17.12
C THR A 143 7.86 14.20 17.74
N SER A 144 7.17 15.18 17.14
CA SER A 144 7.19 16.58 17.55
C SER A 144 5.84 16.97 18.13
N PRO A 145 5.69 17.04 19.47
CA PRO A 145 4.44 17.47 20.08
C PRO A 145 4.01 18.86 19.59
N THR A 146 2.74 19.01 19.21
CA THR A 146 2.15 20.29 18.84
C THR A 146 0.76 20.48 19.44
N THR A 147 0.37 21.75 19.64
CA THR A 147 -1.00 22.08 20.06
C THR A 147 -2.00 22.04 18.90
N ALA A 148 -1.53 21.83 17.66
CA ALA A 148 -2.40 21.84 16.47
C ALA A 148 -3.19 20.53 16.34
N ASP A 149 -2.61 19.42 16.79
CA ASP A 149 -3.12 18.06 16.72
C ASP A 149 -3.26 17.40 18.09
N ASP A 150 -3.33 18.21 19.16
CA ASP A 150 -3.47 17.75 20.55
C ASP A 150 -2.33 16.83 21.07
N THR A 151 -1.21 16.71 20.35
CA THR A 151 -0.07 15.89 20.79
C THR A 151 0.81 16.60 21.85
N ASP A 152 0.73 17.93 21.94
CA ASP A 152 1.25 18.72 23.05
C ASP A 152 0.17 18.92 24.13
N PHE A 153 0.44 18.38 25.30
CA PHE A 153 -0.47 18.41 26.45
C PHE A 153 -0.39 19.71 27.27
N ASP A 154 0.44 20.68 26.84
CA ASP A 154 0.57 21.99 27.46
C ASP A 154 0.89 21.93 28.98
N ASN A 155 0.79 23.08 29.67
CA ASN A 155 0.82 23.13 31.14
C ASN A 155 -0.61 23.21 31.70
N VAL A 156 -0.98 22.26 32.56
CA VAL A 156 -2.26 22.27 33.28
C VAL A 156 -2.08 22.71 34.74
N THR A 157 -2.97 23.58 35.23
CA THR A 157 -2.98 23.95 36.65
C THR A 157 -3.34 22.74 37.51
N LEU A 158 -2.64 22.56 38.63
CA LEU A 158 -2.94 21.46 39.56
C LEU A 158 -4.39 21.50 40.03
N GLY A 159 -5.14 20.45 39.72
CA GLY A 159 -6.56 20.29 40.09
C GLY A 159 -7.54 20.55 38.96
N ASP A 160 -7.08 21.08 37.82
CA ASP A 160 -7.88 21.21 36.60
C ASP A 160 -7.81 19.95 35.74
N THR A 161 -8.75 19.81 34.81
CA THR A 161 -8.77 18.77 33.78
C THR A 161 -8.57 19.41 32.41
N LEU A 162 -7.63 18.87 31.63
CA LEU A 162 -7.49 19.13 30.20
C LEU A 162 -7.90 17.86 29.45
N THR A 163 -8.75 18.01 28.43
CA THR A 163 -9.28 16.92 27.64
C THR A 163 -8.84 17.09 26.20
N HIS A 164 -8.21 16.05 25.65
CA HIS A 164 -7.89 15.94 24.23
C HIS A 164 -8.68 14.77 23.64
N THR A 165 -9.11 14.91 22.39
CA THR A 165 -9.84 13.86 21.68
C THR A 165 -9.03 13.41 20.48
N PHE A 166 -8.75 12.12 20.43
CA PHE A 166 -8.14 11.47 19.28
C PHE A 166 -9.19 10.60 18.58
N THR A 167 -9.22 10.68 17.26
CA THR A 167 -10.11 9.91 16.39
C THR A 167 -9.25 8.97 15.58
N ILE A 168 -9.69 7.71 15.47
CA ILE A 168 -9.12 6.73 14.56
C ILE A 168 -10.20 6.49 13.50
N SER A 169 -9.85 6.66 12.23
CA SER A 169 -10.75 6.42 11.10
C SER A 169 -10.08 5.54 10.05
N ASN A 170 -10.88 4.78 9.32
CA ASN A 170 -10.45 4.22 8.04
C ASN A 170 -10.68 5.30 6.99
N ASN A 171 -9.60 5.86 6.45
CA ASN A 171 -9.64 6.84 5.36
C ASN A 171 -9.49 6.20 3.98
N GLY A 172 -9.22 4.89 3.93
CA GLY A 172 -9.14 4.16 2.67
C GLY A 172 -10.43 4.26 1.85
N THR A 173 -10.27 4.24 0.53
CA THR A 173 -11.41 4.37 -0.39
C THR A 173 -11.79 3.07 -1.10
N SER A 174 -11.08 1.97 -0.81
CA SER A 174 -11.50 0.61 -1.18
C SER A 174 -12.89 0.32 -0.59
N ALA A 175 -13.85 0.07 -1.47
CA ALA A 175 -15.21 -0.33 -1.08
C ALA A 175 -15.31 -1.83 -0.76
N THR A 176 -14.24 -2.59 -0.98
CA THR A 176 -14.17 -4.03 -0.81
C THR A 176 -13.26 -4.43 0.35
N ASP A 177 -12.30 -3.58 0.72
CA ASP A 177 -11.43 -3.74 1.88
C ASP A 177 -11.88 -2.79 2.97
N ASP A 178 -12.92 -3.20 3.70
CA ASP A 178 -13.24 -2.52 4.94
C ASP A 178 -12.14 -2.84 5.97
N LEU A 179 -11.70 -1.84 6.75
CA LEU A 179 -10.98 -2.10 8.00
C LEU A 179 -11.88 -2.88 8.96
N ILE A 180 -11.84 -4.22 8.88
CA ILE A 180 -12.63 -5.09 9.75
C ILE A 180 -11.93 -5.20 11.10
N LEU A 181 -12.27 -4.30 12.03
CA LEU A 181 -11.90 -4.42 13.44
C LEU A 181 -12.63 -5.59 14.09
N SER A 182 -12.13 -6.82 13.88
CA SER A 182 -12.67 -8.03 14.50
C SER A 182 -12.04 -8.29 15.88
N GLY A 183 -12.84 -8.82 16.82
CA GLY A 183 -12.40 -9.17 18.17
C GLY A 183 -12.93 -8.26 19.29
N SER A 184 -12.58 -8.58 20.53
CA SER A 184 -12.84 -7.70 21.68
C SER A 184 -11.81 -6.57 21.69
N SER A 185 -12.24 -5.32 21.83
CA SER A 185 -11.37 -4.12 21.88
C SER A 185 -10.14 -4.37 22.75
N ALA A 186 -8.97 -4.57 22.13
CA ALA A 186 -7.72 -4.87 22.82
C ALA A 186 -7.04 -3.58 23.32
N ILE A 187 -7.77 -2.72 24.03
CA ILE A 187 -7.18 -1.52 24.60
C ILE A 187 -6.62 -1.89 25.98
N THR A 188 -5.32 -2.18 26.04
CA THR A 188 -4.61 -2.40 27.30
C THR A 188 -4.09 -1.08 27.85
N LEU A 189 -4.87 -0.41 28.70
CA LEU A 189 -4.42 0.77 29.42
C LEU A 189 -3.64 0.34 30.67
N SER A 190 -2.34 0.64 30.72
CA SER A 190 -1.49 0.31 31.89
C SER A 190 -1.61 1.29 33.06
N ASN A 191 -2.46 2.33 32.97
CA ASN A 191 -2.70 3.35 34.02
C ASN A 191 -4.16 3.87 34.04
N GLY A 192 -5.13 2.97 34.25
CA GLY A 192 -6.56 3.13 33.96
C GLY A 192 -7.42 4.11 34.79
N THR A 193 -6.97 5.35 35.05
CA THR A 193 -7.87 6.43 35.53
C THR A 193 -7.73 7.76 34.79
N ALA A 194 -6.73 7.91 33.91
CA ALA A 194 -6.45 9.18 33.22
C ALA A 194 -7.07 9.27 31.80
N PHE A 195 -7.57 8.16 31.25
CA PHE A 195 -8.07 8.08 29.89
C PHE A 195 -9.43 7.35 29.84
N THR A 196 -10.31 7.80 28.96
CA THR A 196 -11.57 7.14 28.63
C THR A 196 -11.65 6.93 27.13
N VAL A 197 -12.05 5.74 26.68
CA VAL A 197 -12.30 5.45 25.27
C VAL A 197 -13.80 5.30 25.05
N THR A 198 -14.33 5.99 24.04
CA THR A 198 -15.73 5.90 23.63
C THR A 198 -15.80 5.58 22.14
N GLN A 199 -16.48 4.49 21.78
CA GLN A 199 -16.75 4.15 20.37
C GLN A 199 -18.10 4.77 19.95
N PRO A 200 -18.20 5.41 18.78
CA PRO A 200 -19.50 5.76 18.20
C PRO A 200 -20.32 4.49 17.94
N ALA A 201 -21.65 4.61 17.92
CA ALA A 201 -22.48 3.50 17.47
C ALA A 201 -22.15 3.19 16.01
N SER A 202 -21.90 1.92 15.69
CA SER A 202 -21.79 1.44 14.30
C SER A 202 -23.06 1.82 13.55
N THR A 203 -22.93 2.61 12.49
CA THR A 203 -24.03 2.95 11.56
C THR A 203 -24.26 1.85 10.55
#